data_AF-A0A970MCY7-F1
#
_entry.id   AF-A0A970MCY7-F1
#
_cell.length_a   1.000
_cell.length_b   1.000
_cell.length_c   1.000
_cell.angle_alpha   90.00
_cell.angle_beta   90.00
_cell.angle_gamma   90.00
#
_symmetry.space_group_name_H-M   'P 1'
#
loop_
_entity.id
_entity.type
_entity.pdbx_description
1 polymer ?
#
loop_
_entity_poly.entity_id
_entity_poly.type
_entity_poly.pdbx_seq_one_letter_code
_entity_poly.pdbx_strand_id
1 'polypeptide(L)'
;MPINPIKASEAIKSNYISYLSTVFHVNDMELQEQFINLLEQDNKFVKGPILEATPSFQLGNSLQELIDENVLSNLFSKLDKDSFDINRRLYRHQEKAIRKVISENRNIVVATGTGSGKTETFLIPILNHLLMEKENGLLGPGVRALLLYPMNALANDQMSR
;
A
#
# COMPACT_ATOMS: atom_id res chain seq x y z
N MET A 1 7.34 -15.12 -18.87
CA MET A 1 6.00 -15.32 -19.47
C MET A 1 4.96 -14.83 -18.49
N PRO A 2 3.94 -14.06 -18.90
CA PRO A 2 2.84 -13.69 -18.01
C PRO A 2 2.11 -14.95 -17.54
N ILE A 3 1.84 -15.05 -16.24
CA ILE A 3 1.07 -16.14 -15.64
C ILE A 3 -0.37 -16.03 -16.15
N ASN A 4 -0.94 -17.13 -16.63
CA ASN A 4 -2.39 -17.19 -16.90
C ASN A 4 -3.10 -17.48 -15.55
N PRO A 5 -3.82 -16.51 -14.97
CA PRO A 5 -4.36 -16.64 -13.61
C PRO A 5 -5.42 -17.74 -13.50
N ILE A 6 -6.14 -18.03 -14.58
CA ILE A 6 -7.14 -19.11 -14.61
C ILE A 6 -6.42 -20.46 -14.52
N LYS A 7 -5.46 -20.72 -15.41
CA LYS A 7 -4.69 -21.97 -15.40
C LYS A 7 -3.91 -22.16 -14.09
N ALA A 8 -3.37 -21.07 -13.53
CA ALA A 8 -2.67 -21.11 -12.25
C ALA A 8 -3.64 -21.49 -11.10
N SER A 9 -4.84 -20.89 -11.07
CA SER A 9 -5.86 -21.23 -10.08
C SER A 9 -6.33 -22.69 -10.19
N GLU A 10 -6.51 -23.20 -11.42
CA GLU A 10 -6.87 -24.61 -11.67
C GLU A 10 -5.78 -25.56 -11.19
N ALA A 11 -4.51 -25.25 -11.50
CA ALA A 11 -3.37 -26.05 -11.06
C ALA A 11 -3.25 -26.06 -9.52
N ILE A 12 -3.44 -24.92 -8.86
CA ILE A 12 -3.43 -24.82 -7.39
C ILE A 12 -4.59 -25.64 -6.80
N LYS A 13 -5.81 -25.54 -7.35
CA LYS A 13 -6.96 -26.34 -6.92
C LYS A 13 -6.64 -27.83 -6.99
N SER A 14 -6.17 -28.30 -8.14
CA SER A 14 -5.87 -29.72 -8.37
C SER A 14 -4.78 -30.23 -7.43
N ASN A 15 -3.67 -29.50 -7.31
CA ASN A 15 -2.56 -29.87 -6.42
C ASN A 15 -3.00 -29.94 -4.95
N TYR A 16 -3.84 -28.99 -4.51
CA TYR A 16 -4.29 -28.96 -3.13
C TYR A 16 -5.29 -30.06 -2.81
N ILE A 17 -6.22 -30.37 -3.73
CA ILE A 17 -7.13 -31.52 -3.59
C ILE A 17 -6.33 -32.83 -3.51
N SER A 18 -5.36 -33.02 -4.41
CA SER A 18 -4.49 -34.20 -4.43
C SER A 18 -3.67 -34.36 -3.14
N TYR A 19 -3.15 -33.25 -2.62
CA TYR A 19 -2.47 -33.24 -1.33
C TYR A 19 -3.40 -33.68 -0.20
N LEU A 20 -4.60 -33.10 -0.11
CA LEU A 20 -5.55 -33.43 0.95
C LEU A 20 -6.06 -34.86 0.88
N SER A 21 -6.35 -35.37 -0.33
CA SER A 21 -6.78 -36.76 -0.52
C SER A 21 -5.69 -37.77 -0.14
N THR A 22 -4.42 -37.38 -0.28
CA THR A 22 -3.27 -38.20 0.14
C THR A 22 -3.06 -38.14 1.66
N VAL A 23 -3.14 -36.96 2.28
CA VAL A 23 -2.86 -36.77 3.71
C VAL A 23 -4.00 -37.28 4.60
N PHE A 24 -5.25 -37.11 4.19
CA PHE A 24 -6.44 -37.42 4.97
C PHE A 24 -7.18 -38.67 4.47
N HIS A 25 -6.43 -39.69 4.02
CA HIS A 25 -7.03 -40.92 3.51
C HIS A 25 -7.89 -41.63 4.57
N VAL A 26 -9.12 -42.00 4.19
CA VAL A 26 -10.08 -42.72 5.01
C VAL A 26 -10.16 -44.17 4.53
N ASN A 27 -10.00 -45.12 5.45
CA ASN A 27 -10.03 -46.55 5.12
C ASN A 27 -11.42 -47.06 4.69
N ASP A 28 -12.47 -46.36 5.11
CA ASP A 28 -13.83 -46.64 4.67
C ASP A 28 -14.05 -46.08 3.26
N MET A 29 -14.37 -46.96 2.32
CA MET A 29 -14.51 -46.61 0.90
C MET A 29 -15.63 -45.61 0.64
N GLU A 30 -16.76 -45.74 1.34
CA GLU A 30 -17.91 -44.86 1.13
C GLU A 30 -17.61 -43.44 1.64
N LEU A 31 -16.98 -43.35 2.81
CA LEU A 31 -16.56 -42.06 3.37
C LEU A 31 -15.44 -41.41 2.55
N GLN A 32 -14.49 -42.19 2.02
CA GLN A 32 -13.42 -41.68 1.17
C GLN A 32 -13.99 -41.08 -0.13
N GLU A 33 -14.97 -41.75 -0.74
CA GLU A 33 -15.64 -41.26 -1.94
C GLU A 33 -16.41 -39.97 -1.66
N GLN A 34 -17.17 -39.92 -0.55
CA GLN A 34 -17.88 -38.70 -0.13
C GLN A 34 -16.91 -37.54 0.14
N PHE A 35 -15.75 -37.80 0.75
CA PHE A 35 -14.73 -36.80 1.02
C PHE A 35 -14.17 -36.18 -0.27
N ILE A 36 -13.77 -37.01 -1.24
CA ILE A 36 -13.27 -36.54 -2.55
C ILE A 36 -14.36 -35.76 -3.27
N ASN A 37 -15.59 -36.28 -3.32
CA ASN A 37 -16.72 -35.61 -3.97
C ASN A 37 -16.99 -34.21 -3.38
N LEU A 38 -16.86 -34.04 -2.05
CA LEU A 38 -17.03 -32.74 -1.40
C LEU A 38 -15.91 -31.74 -1.72
N LEU A 39 -14.68 -32.21 -1.91
CA LEU A 39 -13.53 -31.37 -2.28
C LEU A 39 -13.59 -30.91 -3.74
N GLU A 40 -14.07 -31.78 -4.64
CA GLU A 40 -14.16 -31.50 -6.06
C GLU A 40 -15.39 -30.65 -6.41
N GLN A 41 -16.45 -30.72 -5.60
CA GLN A 41 -17.66 -29.90 -5.75
C GLN A 41 -17.34 -28.41 -5.93
N ASP A 42 -17.84 -27.86 -7.02
CA ASP A 42 -17.65 -26.45 -7.36
C ASP A 42 -18.18 -25.54 -6.25
N ASN A 43 -17.41 -24.49 -5.96
CA ASN A 43 -17.69 -23.47 -4.94
C ASN A 43 -17.82 -23.95 -3.48
N LYS A 44 -17.60 -25.24 -3.18
CA LYS A 44 -17.56 -25.73 -1.79
C LYS A 44 -16.19 -25.55 -1.15
N PHE A 45 -15.16 -26.01 -1.84
CA PHE A 45 -13.80 -25.97 -1.33
C PHE A 45 -12.99 -24.81 -1.93
N VAL A 46 -13.10 -24.61 -3.25
CA VAL A 46 -12.43 -23.53 -3.98
C VAL A 46 -13.48 -22.73 -4.75
N LYS A 47 -13.51 -21.41 -4.56
CA LYS A 47 -14.45 -20.47 -5.22
C LYS A 47 -13.91 -19.86 -6.53
N GLY A 48 -12.77 -20.36 -7.00
CA GLY A 48 -12.03 -19.81 -8.14
C GLY A 48 -11.18 -18.57 -7.79
N PRO A 49 -10.53 -17.94 -8.78
CA PRO A 49 -9.76 -16.73 -8.55
C PRO A 49 -10.70 -15.56 -8.27
N ILE A 50 -10.46 -14.84 -7.17
CA ILE A 50 -11.17 -13.59 -6.88
C ILE A 50 -10.55 -12.50 -7.74
N LEU A 51 -11.37 -11.91 -8.60
CA LEU A 51 -10.99 -10.72 -9.38
C LEU A 51 -11.51 -9.49 -8.65
N GLU A 52 -10.59 -8.68 -8.14
CA GLU A 52 -10.91 -7.37 -7.58
C GLU A 52 -10.36 -6.29 -8.52
N ALA A 53 -11.25 -5.41 -8.98
CA ALA A 53 -10.88 -4.19 -9.70
C ALA A 53 -11.10 -3.00 -8.77
N THR A 54 -10.02 -2.51 -8.17
CA THR A 54 -10.10 -1.31 -7.33
C THR A 54 -10.05 -0.06 -8.22
N PRO A 55 -11.08 0.80 -8.22
CA PRO A 55 -11.03 2.04 -8.99
C PRO A 55 -9.88 2.92 -8.48
N SER A 56 -9.23 3.63 -9.40
CA SER A 56 -8.19 4.60 -9.05
C SER A 56 -8.74 5.67 -8.10
N PHE A 57 -7.95 6.05 -7.10
CA PHE A 57 -8.31 7.16 -6.22
C PHE A 57 -8.40 8.47 -7.01
N GLN A 58 -9.31 9.36 -6.58
CA GLN A 58 -9.40 10.71 -7.14
C GLN A 58 -8.06 11.41 -7.02
N LEU A 59 -7.60 12.02 -8.12
CA LEU A 59 -6.41 12.85 -8.15
C LEU A 59 -6.71 14.24 -7.57
N GLY A 60 -5.74 14.78 -6.85
CA GLY A 60 -5.67 16.15 -6.40
C GLY A 60 -4.56 16.91 -7.11
N ASN A 61 -4.03 17.92 -6.43
CA ASN A 61 -2.94 18.74 -6.93
C ASN A 61 -1.58 18.01 -6.93
N SER A 62 -0.66 18.45 -7.79
CA SER A 62 0.75 18.04 -7.76
C SER A 62 1.52 18.78 -6.67
N LEU A 63 2.75 18.34 -6.36
CA LEU A 63 3.61 19.08 -5.45
C LEU A 63 3.98 20.44 -6.03
N GLN A 64 4.20 20.53 -7.34
CA GLN A 64 4.46 21.81 -8.02
C GLN A 64 3.32 22.81 -7.80
N GLU A 65 2.07 22.38 -8.02
CA GLU A 65 0.90 23.23 -7.79
C GLU A 65 0.80 23.67 -6.30
N LEU A 66 1.15 22.79 -5.35
CA LEU A 66 1.19 23.14 -3.93
C LEU A 66 2.34 24.09 -3.55
N ILE A 67 3.48 24.04 -4.26
CA ILE A 67 4.59 25.00 -4.11
C ILE A 67 4.15 26.37 -4.64
N ASP A 68 3.51 26.41 -5.81
CA ASP A 68 3.03 27.65 -6.43
C ASP A 68 1.97 28.35 -5.55
N GLU A 69 1.17 27.56 -4.81
CA GLU A 69 0.22 28.04 -3.80
C GLU A 69 0.88 28.45 -2.46
N ASN A 70 2.20 28.36 -2.32
CA ASN A 70 2.96 28.59 -1.09
C ASN A 70 2.55 27.68 0.09
N VAL A 71 2.01 26.49 -0.20
CA VAL A 71 1.73 25.47 0.82
C VAL A 71 2.99 24.68 1.17
N LEU A 72 3.82 24.39 0.17
CA LEU A 72 5.07 23.63 0.32
C LEU A 72 6.28 24.51 0.04
N SER A 73 7.41 24.19 0.67
CA SER A 73 8.71 24.80 0.39
C SER A 73 9.13 24.64 -1.07
N ASN A 74 9.72 25.67 -1.66
CA ASN A 74 10.22 25.61 -3.04
C ASN A 74 11.41 24.65 -3.18
N LEU A 75 12.08 24.27 -2.08
CA LEU A 75 13.21 23.36 -2.09
C LEU A 75 12.82 21.92 -2.45
N PHE A 76 11.52 21.58 -2.46
CA PHE A 76 11.04 20.32 -3.04
C PHE A 76 11.50 20.15 -4.50
N SER A 77 11.57 21.25 -5.27
CA SER A 77 12.05 21.24 -6.66
C SER A 77 13.53 20.85 -6.81
N LYS A 78 14.30 20.87 -5.72
CA LYS A 78 15.71 20.49 -5.67
C LYS A 78 15.93 19.06 -5.19
N LEU A 79 14.87 18.33 -4.82
CA LEU A 79 14.97 16.91 -4.50
C LEU A 79 15.20 16.11 -5.78
N ASP A 80 15.74 14.91 -5.59
CA ASP A 80 15.98 13.96 -6.67
C ASP A 80 14.68 13.64 -7.41
N LYS A 81 14.67 13.78 -8.75
CA LYS A 81 13.46 13.64 -9.57
C LYS A 81 12.99 12.20 -9.68
N ASP A 82 13.91 11.24 -9.60
CA ASP A 82 13.58 9.82 -9.68
C ASP A 82 12.89 9.37 -8.39
N SER A 83 13.27 9.95 -7.26
CA SER A 83 12.68 9.69 -5.95
C SER A 83 11.42 10.53 -5.68
N PHE A 84 11.38 11.77 -6.17
CA PHE A 84 10.31 12.75 -5.93
C PHE A 84 9.98 13.55 -7.20
N ASP A 85 9.09 13.00 -8.03
CA ASP A 85 8.52 13.75 -9.15
C ASP A 85 7.50 14.79 -8.65
N ILE A 86 7.89 16.07 -8.67
CA ILE A 86 7.05 17.19 -8.24
C ILE A 86 5.83 17.41 -9.13
N ASN A 87 5.84 16.91 -10.37
CA ASN A 87 4.73 17.04 -11.31
C ASN A 87 3.71 15.91 -11.15
N ARG A 88 4.07 14.83 -10.45
CA ARG A 88 3.14 13.75 -10.15
C ARG A 88 1.98 14.29 -9.33
N ARG A 89 0.76 14.03 -9.81
CA ARG A 89 -0.47 14.35 -9.06
C ARG A 89 -0.61 13.46 -7.84
N LEU A 90 -0.92 14.08 -6.71
CA LEU A 90 -1.24 13.37 -5.49
C LEU A 90 -2.64 12.78 -5.58
N TYR A 91 -2.93 11.78 -4.76
CA TYR A 91 -4.31 11.43 -4.49
C TYR A 91 -4.96 12.49 -3.60
N ARG A 92 -6.24 12.73 -3.79
CA ARG A 92 -7.01 13.76 -3.08
C ARG A 92 -6.91 13.65 -1.56
N HIS A 93 -6.81 12.43 -1.02
CA HIS A 93 -6.64 12.21 0.42
C HIS A 93 -5.24 12.61 0.92
N GLN A 94 -4.21 12.47 0.08
CA GLN A 94 -2.84 12.91 0.38
C GLN A 94 -2.79 14.44 0.40
N GLU A 95 -3.31 15.11 -0.64
CA GLU A 95 -3.39 16.57 -0.68
C GLU A 95 -4.15 17.13 0.53
N LYS A 96 -5.32 16.56 0.84
CA LYS A 96 -6.13 16.97 2.00
C LYS A 96 -5.39 16.79 3.32
N ALA A 97 -4.62 15.72 3.46
CA ALA A 97 -3.79 15.50 4.66
C ALA A 97 -2.68 16.56 4.77
N ILE A 98 -1.97 16.81 3.68
CA ILE A 98 -0.88 17.80 3.60
C ILE A 98 -1.38 19.18 3.99
N ARG A 99 -2.47 19.67 3.39
CA ARG A 99 -3.04 20.99 3.71
C ARG A 99 -3.46 21.10 5.17
N LYS A 100 -4.09 20.06 5.73
CA LYS A 100 -4.48 20.04 7.15
C LYS A 100 -3.30 20.10 8.09
N VAL A 101 -2.21 19.39 7.78
CA VAL A 101 -1.02 19.37 8.64
C VAL A 101 -0.24 20.67 8.51
N ILE A 102 0.01 21.12 7.27
CA ILE A 102 0.94 22.23 7.01
C ILE A 102 0.25 23.60 7.13
N SER A 103 -0.92 23.76 6.51
CA SER A 103 -1.62 25.06 6.47
C SER A 103 -2.52 25.28 7.67
N GLU A 104 -3.20 24.23 8.16
CA GLU A 104 -4.11 24.34 9.30
C GLU A 104 -3.46 23.97 10.65
N ASN A 105 -2.23 23.44 10.65
CA ASN A 105 -1.51 22.96 11.84
C ASN A 105 -2.32 21.97 12.70
N ARG A 106 -2.92 20.95 12.05
CA ARG A 106 -3.79 19.97 12.71
C ARG A 106 -3.19 18.58 12.75
N ASN A 107 -3.45 17.88 13.86
CA ASN A 107 -3.33 16.43 13.93
C ASN A 107 -4.40 15.76 13.06
N ILE A 108 -4.02 14.68 12.37
CA ILE A 108 -4.91 13.98 11.43
C ILE A 108 -4.95 12.48 11.69
N VAL A 109 -6.09 11.88 11.34
CA VAL A 109 -6.25 10.43 11.18
C VAL A 109 -6.60 10.19 9.71
N VAL A 110 -5.80 9.37 9.03
CA VAL A 110 -6.02 9.04 7.61
C VAL A 110 -6.56 7.62 7.51
N ALA A 111 -7.87 7.50 7.28
CA ALA A 111 -8.56 6.23 7.11
C ALA A 111 -8.79 5.94 5.62
N THR A 112 -7.89 5.18 5.01
CA THR A 112 -7.96 4.75 3.60
C THR A 112 -7.51 3.29 3.45
N GLY A 113 -7.89 2.64 2.34
CA GLY A 113 -7.53 1.25 2.03
C GLY A 113 -6.03 0.98 1.99
N THR A 114 -5.64 -0.28 2.12
CA THR A 114 -4.25 -0.73 1.94
C THR A 114 -3.76 -0.38 0.53
N GLY A 115 -2.48 -0.02 0.40
CA GLY A 115 -1.91 0.37 -0.90
C GLY A 115 -2.37 1.73 -1.43
N SER A 116 -3.16 2.52 -0.68
CA SER A 116 -3.65 3.82 -1.16
C SER A 116 -2.59 4.93 -1.25
N GLY A 117 -1.34 4.68 -0.87
CA GLY A 117 -0.32 5.73 -0.72
C GLY A 117 -0.50 6.57 0.55
N LYS A 118 -0.69 5.91 1.72
CA LYS A 118 -0.74 6.62 3.00
C LYS A 118 0.61 7.23 3.39
N THR A 119 1.71 6.67 2.90
CA THR A 119 3.08 7.10 3.24
C THR A 119 3.28 8.58 2.93
N GLU A 120 2.79 9.03 1.79
CA GLU A 120 2.89 10.42 1.33
C GLU A 120 2.20 11.40 2.29
N THR A 121 1.18 10.96 3.03
CA THR A 121 0.40 11.83 3.96
C THR A 121 1.18 12.29 5.19
N PHE A 122 2.22 11.56 5.59
CA PHE A 122 3.11 11.95 6.69
C PHE A 122 4.51 12.30 6.20
N LEU A 123 5.00 11.66 5.13
CA LEU A 123 6.34 11.89 4.60
C LEU A 123 6.48 13.31 4.04
N ILE A 124 5.52 13.77 3.23
CA ILE A 124 5.57 15.12 2.64
C ILE A 124 5.55 16.20 3.72
N PRO A 125 4.66 16.17 4.74
CA PRO A 125 4.73 17.12 5.84
C PRO A 125 6.06 17.12 6.61
N ILE A 126 6.64 15.95 6.89
CA ILE A 126 7.95 15.84 7.55
C ILE A 126 9.04 16.49 6.70
N LEU A 127 9.11 16.16 5.41
CA LEU A 127 10.08 16.76 4.49
C LEU A 127 9.88 18.27 4.37
N ASN A 128 8.64 18.73 4.26
CA ASN A 128 8.33 20.15 4.21
C ASN A 128 8.84 20.89 5.44
N HIS A 129 8.63 20.32 6.64
CA HIS A 129 9.15 20.90 7.88
C HIS A 129 10.67 21.05 7.84
N LEU A 130 11.40 20.01 7.42
CA LEU A 130 12.86 20.05 7.29
C LEU A 130 13.35 21.07 6.25
N LEU A 131 12.65 21.16 5.13
CA LEU A 131 12.99 22.10 4.05
C LEU A 131 12.72 23.55 4.47
N MET A 132 11.62 23.82 5.17
CA MET A 132 11.36 25.14 5.75
C MET A 132 12.37 25.51 6.84
N GLU A 133 12.80 24.57 7.70
CA GLU A 133 13.91 24.82 8.64
C GLU A 133 15.20 25.19 7.89
N LYS A 134 15.47 24.51 6.78
CA LYS A 134 16.65 24.77 5.93
C LYS A 134 16.61 26.15 5.28
N GLU A 135 15.46 26.54 4.73
CA GLU A 135 15.24 27.87 4.15
C GLU A 135 15.50 28.99 5.17
N ASN A 136 15.08 28.77 6.42
CA ASN A 136 15.23 29.73 7.51
C ASN A 136 16.58 29.67 8.23
N GLY A 137 17.51 28.79 7.81
CA GLY A 137 18.81 28.60 8.47
C GLY A 137 18.72 28.00 9.88
N LEU A 138 17.60 27.36 10.21
CA LEU A 138 17.32 26.74 11.51
C LEU A 138 17.64 25.23 11.52
N LEU A 139 17.84 24.63 10.35
CA LEU A 139 18.12 23.20 10.24
C LEU A 139 19.46 22.84 10.90
N GLY A 140 19.38 22.20 12.07
CA GLY A 140 20.53 21.64 12.79
C GLY A 140 20.44 20.12 13.01
N PRO A 141 21.42 19.51 13.71
CA PRO A 141 21.35 18.11 14.11
C PRO A 141 20.25 17.86 15.16
N GLY A 142 19.69 16.66 15.16
CA GLY A 142 18.68 16.22 16.14
C GLY A 142 17.63 15.29 15.56
N VAL A 143 16.80 14.72 16.42
CA VAL A 143 15.63 13.95 16.00
C VAL A 143 14.54 14.92 15.53
N ARG A 144 14.03 14.71 14.31
CA ARG A 144 13.04 15.61 13.66
C ARG A 144 11.68 14.95 13.42
N ALA A 145 11.65 13.62 13.35
CA ALA A 145 10.43 12.84 13.24
C ALA A 145 10.62 11.48 13.91
N LEU A 146 9.53 10.93 14.46
CA LEU A 146 9.47 9.56 14.96
C LEU A 146 8.36 8.83 14.19
N LEU A 147 8.75 7.78 13.46
CA LEU A 147 7.81 6.92 12.73
C LEU A 147 7.61 5.63 13.53
N LEU A 148 6.37 5.35 13.90
CA LEU A 148 6.00 4.16 14.66
C LEU A 148 5.27 3.18 13.75
N TYR A 149 5.85 2.00 13.58
CA TYR A 149 5.24 0.90 12.85
C TYR A 149 4.86 -0.22 13.82
N PRO A 150 3.75 -0.95 13.57
CA PRO A 150 3.31 -2.03 14.45
C PRO A 150 4.21 -3.27 14.40
N MET A 151 5.04 -3.42 13.36
CA MET A 151 5.89 -4.60 13.14
C MET A 151 7.26 -4.21 12.58
N ASN A 152 8.31 -4.92 13.02
CA ASN A 152 9.69 -4.71 12.55
C ASN A 152 9.84 -4.95 11.04
N ALA A 153 9.15 -5.95 10.49
CA ALA A 153 9.20 -6.23 9.05
C ALA A 153 8.75 -5.02 8.22
N LEU A 154 7.65 -4.38 8.64
CA LEU A 154 7.16 -3.17 7.97
C LEU A 154 8.11 -1.99 8.15
N ALA A 155 8.71 -1.83 9.33
CA ALA A 155 9.71 -0.80 9.55
C ALA A 155 10.91 -0.97 8.61
N ASN A 156 11.42 -2.20 8.47
CA ASN A 156 12.54 -2.53 7.59
C ASN A 156 12.20 -2.27 6.11
N ASP A 157 11.00 -2.65 5.66
CA ASP A 157 10.54 -2.40 4.29
C ASP A 157 10.40 -0.89 3.99
N GLN A 158 10.08 -0.07 4.99
CA GLN A 158 10.03 1.38 4.81
C GLN A 158 11.41 2.05 4.90
N MET A 159 12.39 1.45 5.56
CA MET A 159 13.77 1.97 5.61
C MET A 159 14.55 1.77 4.31
N SER A 160 14.24 0.74 3.53
CA SER A 160 14.93 0.43 2.27
C SER A 160 14.44 1.24 1.07
N ARG A 161 13.35 2.00 1.24
CA ARG A 161 12.71 2.82 0.22
C ARG A 161 13.38 4.18 0.11
#